data_AF-A0A5C9B7G3-F1
#
_entry.id   AF-A0A5C9B7G3-F1
#
_cell.length_a   1.000
_cell.length_b   1.000
_cell.length_c   1.000
_cell.angle_alpha   90.00
_cell.angle_beta   90.00
_cell.angle_gamma   90.00
#
_symmetry.space_group_name_H-M   'P 1'
#
loop_
_entity.id
_entity.type
_entity.pdbx_description
1 polymer ?
#
loop_
_entity_poly.entity_id
_entity_poly.type
_entity_poly.pdbx_seq_one_letter_code
_entity_poly.pdbx_strand_id
1 'polypeptide(L)'
;MKAICLFSVVVATAMFSNVPAIRAEEPATWKAGVATVAITPSQPMWMAGYAGRTKPSEGVLSELHAKALAIEDSSGTRAVIVTTDLISIPRPLRQQVAKAVAEKHKLDPKGLLLNCSHTHWSSRTSSNCETS
;
A
#
# COMPACT_ATOMS: atom_id res chain seq x y z
N MET A 1 -14.31 59.39 67.05
CA MET A 1 -13.90 58.45 68.11
C MET A 1 -14.43 57.06 67.74
N LYS A 2 -13.54 56.05 67.69
CA LYS A 2 -13.79 54.57 67.57
C LYS A 2 -14.40 54.10 66.22
N ALA A 3 -13.95 53.05 65.54
CA ALA A 3 -13.06 51.94 65.88
C ALA A 3 -12.33 51.39 64.64
N ILE A 4 -11.16 50.80 64.91
CA ILE A 4 -10.24 50.07 64.04
C ILE A 4 -10.49 48.56 64.22
N CYS A 5 -10.14 47.78 63.19
CA CYS A 5 -9.86 46.34 63.15
C CYS A 5 -11.02 45.35 63.25
N LEU A 6 -11.18 44.55 62.18
CA LEU A 6 -11.25 43.08 62.21
C LEU A 6 -10.77 42.56 60.84
N PHE A 7 -9.57 42.01 60.81
CA PHE A 7 -9.32 40.57 60.61
C PHE A 7 -9.59 40.12 59.16
N SER A 8 -8.55 40.02 58.33
CA SER A 8 -7.70 38.82 58.27
C SER A 8 -8.50 37.56 57.97
N VAL A 9 -8.96 37.39 56.74
CA VAL A 9 -8.90 36.07 56.09
C VAL A 9 -8.42 36.31 54.67
N VAL A 10 -7.09 36.25 54.57
CA VAL A 10 -6.32 35.67 53.46
C VAL A 10 -7.20 35.23 52.30
N VAL A 11 -7.04 35.96 51.20
CA VAL A 11 -7.23 35.52 49.82
C VAL A 11 -6.97 34.02 49.73
N ALA A 12 -8.02 33.21 49.88
CA ALA A 12 -7.98 31.79 49.56
C ALA A 12 -7.97 31.75 48.04
N THR A 13 -6.77 31.98 47.50
CA THR A 13 -6.37 31.61 46.16
C THR A 13 -6.94 30.22 45.92
N ALA A 14 -8.02 30.19 45.15
CA ALA A 14 -8.50 28.98 44.52
C ALA A 14 -7.38 28.58 43.55
N MET A 15 -6.39 27.88 44.09
CA MET A 15 -5.43 27.07 43.36
C MET A 15 -6.22 25.90 42.80
N PHE A 16 -7.10 26.20 41.84
CA PHE A 16 -7.58 25.21 40.91
C PHE A 16 -6.32 24.70 40.22
N SER A 17 -5.88 23.52 40.64
CA SER A 17 -4.82 22.80 39.98
C SER A 17 -5.20 22.69 38.51
N ASN A 18 -4.50 23.44 37.66
CA ASN A 18 -4.44 23.18 36.23
C ASN A 18 -3.72 21.84 36.06
N VAL A 19 -4.43 20.75 36.31
CA VAL A 19 -4.00 19.44 35.85
C VAL A 19 -4.08 19.51 34.34
N PRO A 20 -2.95 19.45 33.60
CA PRO A 20 -3.04 19.32 32.16
C PRO A 20 -3.80 18.02 31.90
N ALA A 21 -4.91 18.11 31.18
CA ALA A 21 -5.62 16.93 30.72
C ALA A 21 -4.61 16.07 29.94
N ILE A 22 -4.30 14.89 30.47
CA ILE A 22 -3.56 13.88 29.72
C ILE A 22 -4.46 13.52 28.55
N ARG A 23 -4.15 14.05 27.37
CA ARG A 23 -4.89 13.75 26.16
C ARG A 23 -4.62 12.27 25.87
N ALA A 24 -5.66 11.44 25.91
CA ALA A 24 -5.57 10.08 25.42
C ALA A 24 -5.07 10.15 23.98
N GLU A 25 -4.07 9.34 23.65
CA GLU A 25 -3.58 9.20 22.28
C GLU A 25 -4.76 8.73 21.42
N GLU A 26 -5.21 9.56 20.47
CA GLU A 26 -6.26 9.19 19.53
C GLU A 26 -5.86 7.85 18.89
N PRO A 27 -6.72 6.82 18.90
CA PRO A 27 -6.35 5.52 18.39
C PRO A 27 -5.85 5.68 16.96
N ALA A 28 -4.61 5.28 16.70
CA ALA A 28 -4.03 5.32 15.37
C ALA A 28 -4.96 4.58 14.41
N THR A 29 -5.67 5.34 13.57
CA THR A 29 -6.69 4.79 12.69
C THR A 29 -6.02 4.38 11.40
N TRP A 30 -5.88 3.07 11.20
CA TRP A 30 -5.35 2.51 9.97
C TRP A 30 -6.48 2.21 9.00
N LYS A 31 -6.25 2.47 7.71
CA LYS A 31 -7.16 2.02 6.63
C LYS A 31 -6.47 0.96 5.80
N ALA A 32 -7.24 -0.05 5.39
CA ALA A 32 -6.76 -1.08 4.47
C ALA A 32 -7.77 -1.28 3.33
N GLY A 33 -7.24 -1.50 2.13
CA GLY A 33 -8.03 -1.84 0.94
C GLY A 33 -7.38 -3.02 0.22
N VAL A 34 -8.21 -3.95 -0.25
CA VAL A 34 -7.77 -5.11 -1.03
C VAL A 34 -8.47 -5.16 -2.37
N ALA A 35 -7.74 -5.54 -3.41
CA ALA A 35 -8.29 -5.74 -4.75
C ALA A 35 -7.63 -6.95 -5.42
N THR A 36 -8.38 -7.66 -6.25
CA THR A 36 -7.86 -8.76 -7.07
C THR A 36 -8.42 -8.62 -8.48
N VAL A 37 -7.55 -8.77 -9.49
CA VAL A 37 -7.91 -8.71 -10.91
C VAL A 37 -7.27 -9.90 -11.63
N ALA A 38 -8.04 -10.56 -12.50
CA ALA A 38 -7.50 -11.57 -13.41
C ALA A 38 -6.63 -10.89 -14.49
N ILE A 39 -5.41 -11.38 -14.66
CA ILE A 39 -4.42 -10.92 -15.63
C ILE A 39 -4.08 -12.00 -16.67
N THR A 40 -4.89 -13.06 -16.73
CA THR A 40 -4.75 -14.15 -17.70
C THR A 40 -4.90 -13.58 -19.13
N PRO A 41 -3.92 -13.80 -20.02
CA PRO A 41 -4.08 -13.42 -21.42
C PRO A 41 -5.23 -14.19 -22.06
N SER A 42 -6.02 -13.50 -22.88
CA SER A 42 -7.11 -14.11 -23.65
C SER A 42 -6.63 -14.84 -24.91
N GLN A 43 -5.40 -14.59 -25.34
CA GLN A 43 -4.80 -15.23 -26.52
C GLN A 43 -3.68 -16.19 -26.12
N PRO A 44 -3.47 -17.28 -26.88
CA PRO A 44 -2.34 -18.18 -26.69
C PRO A 44 -1.03 -17.39 -26.75
N MET A 45 -0.27 -17.42 -25.65
CA MET A 45 1.03 -16.77 -25.57
C MET A 45 2.12 -17.79 -25.26
N TRP A 46 3.35 -17.48 -25.65
CA TRP A 46 4.51 -18.26 -25.24
C TRP A 46 4.66 -18.19 -23.72
N MET A 47 4.76 -19.35 -23.08
CA MET A 47 4.96 -19.44 -21.63
C MET A 47 6.41 -19.14 -21.28
N ALA A 48 6.65 -18.35 -20.23
CA ALA A 48 8.00 -18.04 -19.79
C ALA A 48 8.54 -19.12 -18.84
N GLY A 49 9.85 -19.40 -18.90
CA GLY A 49 10.55 -20.20 -17.88
C GLY A 49 10.97 -21.62 -18.29
N TYR A 50 10.66 -22.09 -19.50
CA TYR A 50 11.18 -23.35 -20.04
C TYR A 50 11.68 -23.16 -21.48
N ALA A 51 13.00 -23.23 -21.67
CA ALA A 51 13.65 -23.01 -22.97
C ALA A 51 13.38 -24.10 -24.02
N GLY A 52 12.81 -25.25 -23.61
CA GLY A 52 12.52 -26.40 -24.49
C GLY A 52 11.09 -26.47 -25.03
N ARG A 53 10.22 -25.47 -24.80
CA ARG A 53 8.86 -25.50 -25.33
C ARG A 53 8.82 -25.04 -26.78
N THR A 54 8.27 -25.87 -27.65
CA THR A 54 8.15 -25.63 -29.10
C THR A 54 6.76 -25.17 -29.54
N LYS A 55 5.83 -24.99 -28.59
CA LYS A 55 4.43 -24.63 -28.86
C LYS A 55 3.90 -23.57 -27.87
N PRO A 56 3.00 -22.66 -28.31
CA PRO A 56 2.25 -21.74 -27.44
C PRO A 56 1.35 -22.47 -26.42
N SER A 57 0.82 -21.75 -25.41
CA SER A 57 -0.11 -22.35 -24.45
C SER A 57 -1.40 -22.86 -25.13
N GLU A 58 -1.75 -24.13 -24.91
CA GLU A 58 -2.95 -24.75 -25.49
C GLU A 58 -4.23 -24.49 -24.67
N GLY A 59 -4.14 -23.77 -23.55
CA GLY A 59 -5.28 -23.39 -22.71
C GLY A 59 -4.88 -22.76 -21.38
N VAL A 60 -5.87 -22.43 -20.57
CA VAL A 60 -5.71 -21.86 -19.21
C VAL A 60 -6.13 -22.92 -18.20
N LEU A 61 -5.18 -23.40 -17.39
CA LEU A 61 -5.46 -24.34 -16.29
C LEU A 61 -5.96 -23.61 -15.02
N SER A 62 -5.41 -22.43 -14.75
CA SER A 62 -5.80 -21.55 -13.66
C SER A 62 -5.66 -20.12 -14.12
N GLU A 63 -6.56 -19.23 -13.67
CA GLU A 63 -6.41 -17.81 -13.91
C GLU A 63 -5.16 -17.28 -13.18
N LEU A 64 -4.45 -16.36 -13.82
CA LEU A 64 -3.36 -15.59 -13.22
C LEU A 64 -3.96 -14.33 -12.61
N HIS A 65 -3.56 -13.98 -11.39
CA HIS A 65 -4.13 -12.83 -10.69
C HIS A 65 -3.06 -11.78 -10.40
N ALA A 66 -3.49 -10.52 -10.38
CA ALA A 66 -2.82 -9.43 -9.70
C ALA A 66 -3.63 -9.08 -8.45
N LYS A 67 -3.01 -9.14 -7.28
CA LYS A 67 -3.62 -8.84 -5.98
C LYS A 67 -2.93 -7.63 -5.37
N ALA A 68 -3.70 -6.65 -4.95
CA ALA A 68 -3.20 -5.43 -4.32
C ALA A 68 -3.70 -5.31 -2.88
N LEU A 69 -2.81 -4.94 -1.97
CA LEU A 69 -3.08 -4.54 -0.59
C LEU A 69 -2.59 -3.10 -0.43
N ALA A 70 -3.51 -2.17 -0.20
CA ALA A 70 -3.22 -0.78 0.13
C ALA A 70 -3.44 -0.57 1.62
N ILE A 71 -2.50 0.08 2.29
CA ILE A 71 -2.55 0.42 3.71
C ILE A 71 -2.26 1.91 3.85
N GLU A 72 -3.03 2.60 4.67
CA GLU A 72 -2.87 4.01 5.02
C GLU A 72 -2.80 4.16 6.53
N ASP A 73 -1.78 4.85 7.02
CA ASP A 73 -1.65 5.17 8.44
C ASP A 73 -2.44 6.44 8.82
N SER A 74 -2.42 6.80 10.11
CA SER A 74 -3.09 8.01 10.61
C SER A 74 -2.46 9.32 10.12
N SER A 75 -1.23 9.27 9.58
CA SER A 75 -0.54 10.43 8.98
C SER A 75 -0.90 10.63 7.50
N GLY A 76 -1.63 9.69 6.89
CA GLY A 76 -1.95 9.67 5.46
C GLY A 76 -0.85 9.06 4.59
N THR A 77 0.18 8.46 5.19
CA THR A 77 1.22 7.74 4.46
C THR A 77 0.64 6.43 3.94
N ARG A 78 0.80 6.20 2.63
CA ARG A 78 0.22 5.06 1.92
C ARG A 78 1.28 4.10 1.43
N ALA A 79 1.10 2.83 1.74
CA ALA A 79 1.88 1.72 1.20
C ALA A 79 0.97 0.80 0.39
N VAL A 80 1.41 0.41 -0.81
CA VAL A 80 0.69 -0.49 -1.70
C VAL A 80 1.60 -1.65 -2.08
N ILE A 81 1.17 -2.85 -1.74
CA ILE A 81 1.82 -4.11 -2.10
C ILE A 81 0.98 -4.73 -3.20
N VAL A 82 1.59 -5.00 -4.35
CA VAL A 82 0.98 -5.74 -5.44
C VAL A 82 1.75 -7.04 -5.64
N THR A 83 1.03 -8.15 -5.59
CA THR A 83 1.55 -9.49 -5.91
C THR A 83 0.94 -9.94 -7.22
N THR A 84 1.74 -10.55 -8.08
CA THR A 84 1.32 -11.01 -9.41
C THR A 84 1.72 -12.46 -9.63
N ASP A 85 0.86 -13.22 -10.31
CA ASP A 85 1.15 -14.60 -10.68
C ASP A 85 1.99 -14.67 -11.97
N LEU A 86 3.18 -14.06 -11.91
CA LEU A 86 4.13 -13.97 -13.01
C LEU A 86 5.47 -14.59 -12.62
N ILE A 87 6.28 -14.95 -13.63
CA ILE A 87 7.66 -15.42 -13.42
C ILE A 87 8.58 -14.29 -12.97
N SER A 88 8.41 -13.11 -13.53
CA SER A 88 9.28 -11.96 -13.28
C SER A 88 8.53 -10.69 -13.65
N ILE A 89 8.91 -9.57 -13.05
CA ILE A 89 8.44 -8.24 -13.44
C ILE A 89 9.62 -7.51 -14.09
N PRO A 90 9.65 -7.36 -15.42
CA PRO A 90 10.71 -6.63 -16.10
C PRO A 90 10.75 -5.17 -15.65
N ARG A 91 11.95 -4.57 -15.65
CA ARG A 91 12.15 -3.16 -15.25
C ARG A 91 11.23 -2.18 -16.01
N PRO A 92 11.04 -2.29 -17.34
CA PRO A 92 10.14 -1.38 -18.06
C PRO A 92 8.70 -1.48 -17.56
N LEU A 93 8.21 -2.70 -17.28
CA LEU A 93 6.87 -2.90 -16.73
C LEU A 93 6.75 -2.26 -15.34
N ARG A 94 7.74 -2.46 -14.45
CA ARG A 94 7.78 -1.80 -13.13
C ARG A 94 7.74 -0.27 -13.23
N GLN A 95 8.44 0.31 -14.21
CA GLN A 95 8.47 1.76 -14.43
C GLN A 95 7.12 2.28 -14.94
N GLN A 96 6.52 1.60 -15.92
CA GLN A 96 5.20 1.93 -16.45
C GLN A 96 4.14 1.89 -15.34
N VAL A 97 4.13 0.84 -14.53
CA VAL A 97 3.19 0.70 -13.41
C VAL A 97 3.40 1.79 -12.37
N ALA A 98 4.65 2.10 -11.98
CA ALA A 98 4.90 3.21 -11.04
C ALA A 98 4.39 4.55 -11.56
N LYS A 99 4.68 4.84 -12.83
CA LYS A 99 4.24 6.09 -13.46
C LYS A 99 2.72 6.20 -13.46
N ALA A 100 2.02 5.16 -13.92
CA ALA A 100 0.56 5.13 -13.94
C ALA A 100 -0.05 5.28 -12.54
N VAL A 101 0.51 4.61 -11.53
CA VAL A 101 0.04 4.68 -10.15
C VAL A 101 0.30 6.06 -9.53
N ALA A 102 1.46 6.67 -9.79
CA ALA A 102 1.77 8.01 -9.34
C ALA A 102 0.84 9.05 -9.98
N GLU A 103 0.57 8.94 -11.28
CA GLU A 103 -0.31 9.87 -12.01
C GLU A 103 -1.76 9.79 -11.53
N LYS A 104 -2.30 8.57 -11.41
CA LYS A 104 -3.72 8.31 -11.11
C LYS A 104 -4.05 8.40 -9.62
N HIS A 105 -3.17 7.93 -8.75
CA HIS A 105 -3.45 7.78 -7.31
C HIS A 105 -2.60 8.70 -6.42
N LYS A 106 -1.69 9.48 -7.02
CA LYS A 106 -0.76 10.38 -6.30
C LYS A 106 0.05 9.64 -5.24
N LEU A 107 0.39 8.38 -5.51
CA LEU A 107 1.19 7.55 -4.62
C LEU A 107 2.68 7.82 -4.87
N ASP A 108 3.45 8.00 -3.80
CA ASP A 108 4.92 8.05 -3.90
C ASP A 108 5.44 6.69 -4.42
N PRO A 109 6.31 6.66 -5.45
CA PRO A 109 6.94 5.43 -5.92
C PRO A 109 7.61 4.57 -4.82
N LYS A 110 8.06 5.18 -3.71
CA LYS A 110 8.62 4.50 -2.54
C LYS A 110 7.57 3.71 -1.76
N GLY A 111 6.31 4.11 -1.83
CA GLY A 111 5.18 3.40 -1.24
C GLY A 111 4.70 2.21 -2.07
N LEU A 112 5.29 1.95 -3.26
CA LEU A 112 4.86 0.87 -4.16
C LEU A 112 5.84 -0.30 -4.18
N LEU A 113 5.39 -1.44 -3.66
CA LEU A 113 6.07 -2.72 -3.77
C LEU A 113 5.37 -3.61 -4.80
N LEU A 114 6.10 -4.05 -5.83
CA LEU A 114 5.62 -5.04 -6.79
C LEU A 114 6.40 -6.34 -6.59
N ASN A 115 5.68 -7.45 -6.42
CA ASN A 115 6.23 -8.79 -6.26
C ASN A 115 5.59 -9.76 -7.26
N CYS A 116 6.32 -10.81 -7.63
CA CYS A 116 5.82 -11.89 -8.47
C CYS A 116 6.06 -13.26 -7.80
N SER A 117 5.13 -14.19 -7.96
CA SER A 117 5.23 -15.52 -7.34
C SER A 117 6.31 -16.43 -7.95
N HIS A 118 6.97 -15.98 -9.02
CA HIS A 118 7.97 -16.75 -9.78
C HIS A 118 7.39 -18.04 -10.39
N THR A 119 6.14 -17.98 -10.85
CA THR A 119 5.45 -19.13 -11.43
C THR A 119 5.87 -19.37 -12.89
N HIS A 120 6.40 -20.56 -13.18
CA HIS A 120 6.79 -21.02 -14.52
C HIS A 120 5.60 -21.42 -15.42
N TRP A 121 4.38 -21.35 -14.89
CA TRP A 121 3.13 -21.56 -15.63
C TRP A 121 2.49 -20.25 -16.12
N SER A 122 3.20 -19.12 -15.99
CA SER A 122 2.73 -17.82 -16.47
C SER A 122 3.17 -17.54 -17.90
N SER A 123 2.34 -16.81 -18.64
CA SER A 123 2.69 -16.30 -19.97
C SER A 123 3.82 -15.27 -19.89
N ARG A 124 4.71 -15.25 -20.89
CA ARG A 124 5.78 -14.26 -20.98
C ARG A 124 5.18 -12.85 -21.16
N THR A 125 5.56 -11.91 -20.30
CA THR A 125 5.14 -10.50 -20.39
C THR A 125 5.74 -9.82 -21.62
N SER A 126 4.99 -8.95 -22.28
CA SER A 126 5.31 -8.33 -23.59
C SER A 126 6.64 -7.56 -23.66
N SER A 127 7.18 -7.05 -22.55
CA SER A 127 8.51 -6.42 -22.54
C SER A 127 9.67 -7.39 -22.74
N ASN A 128 9.41 -8.70 -22.70
CA ASN A 128 10.37 -9.73 -23.07
C ASN A 128 10.14 -10.25 -24.52
N CYS A 129 9.30 -9.57 -25.31
CA CYS A 129 8.98 -9.93 -26.69
C CYS A 129 9.96 -9.32 -27.72
N GLU A 130 10.83 -8.39 -27.31
CA GLU A 130 11.78 -7.71 -28.21
C GLU A 130 13.16 -8.40 -28.28
N THR A 131 13.27 -9.65 -27.85
CA THR A 131 14.54 -10.38 -27.97
C THR A 131 14.31 -11.87 -28.15
N SER A 132 13.94 -12.25 -29.37
CA SER A 132 14.15 -13.58 -29.98
C SER A 132 14.03 -13.44 -31.49
#